data_AF-A0A9P4NE99-F1
#
_entry.id   AF-A0A9P4NE99-F1
#
_cell.length_a   1.000
_cell.length_b   1.000
_cell.length_c   1.000
_cell.angle_alpha   90.00
_cell.angle_beta   90.00
_cell.angle_gamma   90.00
#
_symmetry.space_group_name_H-M   'P 1'
#
loop_
_entity.id
_entity.type
_entity.pdbx_description
1 polymer ?
#
loop_
_entity_poly.entity_id
_entity_poly.type
_entity_poly.pdbx_seq_one_letter_code
_entity_poly.pdbx_strand_id
1 'polypeptide(L)'
;EFTCMLNKYSLEKGHFLVVTDEFVPQYGPVRPQDLVMMHDVVQRPSDRTYAFLNGGPDAGASQEHRHFQFMDVPDLGQPVWPDAIYKANPKATTPQSHPNLPVAHFLLPILDSSKEGLVKAYDTIYKEAQKAAKTTDEKMPFNFLMMKEYMMIMSRANNSWHEDIGIGGTFMVGSIPVEDPKFLDVVKSTGFVKILQHIGFP
;
A
#
# COMPACT_ATOMS: atom_id res chain seq x y z
N GLU A 1 5.06 -22.12 2.77
CA GLU A 1 4.63 -21.13 1.75
C GLU A 1 5.26 -19.77 1.97
N PHE A 2 5.46 -19.36 3.22
CA PHE A 2 6.01 -18.06 3.54
C PHE A 2 7.09 -18.15 4.63
N THR A 3 8.08 -17.28 4.52
CA THR A 3 9.12 -17.07 5.51
C THR A 3 9.01 -15.64 6.06
N CYS A 4 8.91 -15.51 7.38
CA CYS A 4 8.95 -14.22 8.07
C CYS A 4 10.40 -13.87 8.45
N MET A 5 10.83 -12.64 8.14
CA MET A 5 12.18 -12.16 8.40
C MET A 5 12.19 -10.70 8.79
N LEU A 6 13.16 -10.28 9.60
CA LEU A 6 13.34 -8.87 9.94
C LEU A 6 13.94 -8.11 8.77
N ASN A 7 13.52 -6.85 8.59
CA ASN A 7 14.20 -5.98 7.63
C ASN A 7 15.61 -5.65 8.14
N LYS A 8 16.63 -6.04 7.37
CA LYS A 8 18.04 -5.84 7.69
C LYS A 8 18.43 -4.36 7.80
N TYR A 9 17.79 -3.49 7.02
CA TYR A 9 18.06 -2.05 6.96
C TYR A 9 16.80 -1.27 7.35
N SER A 10 16.19 -1.67 8.48
CA SER A 10 14.97 -1.01 8.91
C SER A 10 15.21 0.42 9.36
N LEU A 11 14.44 1.35 8.81
CA LEU A 11 14.32 2.72 9.30
C LEU A 11 13.46 2.82 10.57
N GLU A 12 12.50 1.90 10.73
CA GLU A 12 11.53 1.93 11.82
C GLU A 12 11.58 0.65 12.67
N LYS A 13 11.40 0.77 13.98
CA LYS A 13 11.37 -0.40 14.84
C LYS A 13 10.16 -1.27 14.49
N GLY A 14 10.37 -2.59 14.38
CA GLY A 14 9.29 -3.54 14.10
C GLY A 14 8.94 -3.70 12.63
N HIS A 15 9.73 -3.14 11.70
CA HIS A 15 9.59 -3.49 10.28
C HIS A 15 10.08 -4.92 10.02
N PHE A 16 9.16 -5.78 9.57
CA PHE A 16 9.48 -7.12 9.11
C PHE A 16 8.85 -7.41 7.74
N LEU A 17 9.38 -8.43 7.08
CA LEU A 17 8.97 -8.90 5.77
C LEU A 17 8.37 -10.29 5.93
N VAL A 18 7.32 -10.56 5.16
CA VAL A 18 6.89 -11.93 4.87
C VAL A 18 7.12 -12.18 3.38
N VAL A 19 7.92 -13.19 3.07
CA VAL A 19 8.38 -13.49 1.70
C VAL A 19 7.84 -14.85 1.29
N THR A 20 7.48 -15.04 0.03
CA THR A 20 7.09 -16.36 -0.47
C THR A 20 8.30 -17.30 -0.48
N ASP A 21 8.15 -18.56 -0.10
CA ASP A 21 9.29 -19.51 -0.09
C ASP A 21 9.79 -19.76 -1.53
N GLU A 22 8.86 -19.95 -2.46
CA GLU A 22 9.14 -20.04 -3.90
C GLU A 22 9.20 -18.66 -4.53
N PHE A 23 9.97 -18.54 -5.62
CA PHE A 23 10.01 -17.31 -6.40
C PHE A 23 8.65 -17.04 -7.04
N VAL A 24 8.07 -15.91 -6.66
CA VAL A 24 6.87 -15.35 -7.27
C VAL A 24 7.21 -13.91 -7.64
N PRO A 25 6.86 -13.42 -8.84
CA PRO A 25 7.10 -12.03 -9.18
C PRO A 25 6.41 -11.05 -8.23
N GLN A 26 7.06 -9.92 -7.98
CA GLN A 26 6.55 -8.83 -7.15
C GLN A 26 5.40 -8.07 -7.84
N TYR A 27 5.41 -8.00 -9.17
CA TYR A 27 4.25 -7.54 -9.96
C TYR A 27 3.17 -8.62 -10.03
N GLY A 28 2.00 -8.30 -10.58
CA GLY A 28 0.88 -9.23 -10.66
C GLY A 28 -0.12 -9.04 -9.52
N PRO A 29 -1.37 -9.52 -9.67
CA PRO A 29 -2.38 -9.45 -8.63
C PRO A 29 -1.92 -10.08 -7.30
N VAL A 30 -2.49 -9.60 -6.20
CA VAL A 30 -2.32 -10.20 -4.87
C VAL A 30 -3.06 -11.55 -4.87
N ARG A 31 -2.38 -12.63 -4.52
CA ARG A 31 -2.98 -13.98 -4.58
C ARG A 31 -3.91 -14.19 -3.37
N PRO A 32 -4.91 -15.08 -3.47
CA PRO A 32 -5.80 -15.37 -2.34
C PRO A 32 -5.08 -15.72 -1.03
N GLN A 33 -4.03 -16.54 -1.09
CA GLN A 33 -3.22 -16.90 0.08
C GLN A 33 -2.40 -15.72 0.62
N ASP A 34 -1.99 -14.78 -0.24
CA ASP A 34 -1.28 -13.58 0.18
C ASP A 34 -2.21 -12.66 0.98
N LEU A 35 -3.47 -12.52 0.55
CA LEU A 35 -4.50 -11.75 1.27
C LEU A 35 -4.79 -12.32 2.65
N VAL A 36 -4.99 -13.64 2.73
CA VAL A 36 -5.22 -14.34 4.00
C VAL A 36 -4.01 -14.19 4.92
N MET A 37 -2.81 -14.38 4.40
CA MET A 37 -1.56 -14.21 5.17
C MET A 37 -1.44 -12.78 5.71
N MET A 38 -1.59 -11.76 4.87
CA MET A 38 -1.50 -10.36 5.32
C MET A 38 -2.55 -10.07 6.38
N HIS A 39 -3.80 -10.52 6.17
CA HIS A 39 -4.88 -10.30 7.11
C HIS A 39 -4.57 -10.97 8.46
N ASP A 40 -4.15 -12.23 8.49
CA ASP A 40 -3.79 -12.93 9.71
C ASP A 40 -2.64 -12.28 10.46
N VAL A 41 -1.65 -11.75 9.73
CA VAL A 41 -0.49 -11.08 10.32
C VAL A 41 -0.88 -9.73 10.90
N VAL A 42 -1.66 -8.88 10.22
CA VAL A 42 -2.02 -7.55 10.77
C VAL A 42 -2.88 -7.63 12.04
N GLN A 43 -3.50 -8.79 12.34
CA GLN A 43 -4.28 -8.96 13.58
C GLN A 43 -3.41 -9.08 14.86
N ARG A 44 -2.12 -9.42 14.77
CA ARG A 44 -1.32 -9.94 15.91
C ARG A 44 -0.29 -9.00 16.56
N PRO A 45 0.48 -8.15 15.84
CA PRO A 45 1.62 -7.43 16.43
C PRO A 45 1.22 -6.22 17.26
N SER A 46 0.25 -5.44 16.78
CA SER A 46 -0.33 -4.28 17.49
C SER A 46 -1.75 -3.98 16.99
N ASP A 47 -2.41 -2.99 17.57
CA ASP A 47 -3.70 -2.48 17.06
C ASP A 47 -3.58 -1.62 15.80
N ARG A 48 -2.35 -1.29 15.39
CA ARG A 48 -2.08 -0.36 14.28
C ARG A 48 -1.04 -0.89 13.30
N THR A 49 -0.83 -2.20 13.27
CA THR A 49 0.00 -2.83 12.24
C THR A 49 -0.66 -2.72 10.88
N TYR A 50 0.11 -2.32 9.87
CA TYR A 50 -0.31 -2.35 8.47
C TYR A 50 0.64 -3.21 7.65
N ALA A 51 0.07 -3.86 6.65
CA ALA A 51 0.80 -4.56 5.60
C ALA A 51 0.78 -3.71 4.33
N PHE A 52 1.87 -3.71 3.57
CA PHE A 52 1.88 -3.14 2.24
C PHE A 52 2.68 -3.98 1.24
N LEU A 53 2.29 -3.84 -0.03
CA LEU A 53 2.94 -4.44 -1.18
C LEU A 53 3.22 -3.35 -2.22
N ASN A 54 4.46 -3.29 -2.71
CA ASN A 54 4.85 -2.51 -3.88
C ASN A 54 4.80 -3.43 -5.10
N GLY A 55 3.71 -3.44 -5.86
CA GLY A 55 3.43 -4.36 -6.95
C GLY A 55 4.14 -3.99 -8.26
N GLY A 56 5.47 -4.01 -8.27
CA GLY A 56 6.29 -3.76 -9.47
C GLY A 56 7.21 -2.53 -9.36
N PRO A 57 8.13 -2.33 -10.34
CA PRO A 57 9.17 -1.30 -10.26
C PRO A 57 8.62 0.12 -10.09
N ASP A 58 7.58 0.49 -10.85
CA ASP A 58 6.96 1.83 -10.76
C ASP A 58 6.14 2.03 -9.47
N ALA A 59 5.91 0.96 -8.71
CA ALA A 59 5.32 1.04 -7.37
C ALA A 59 6.37 1.21 -6.25
N GLY A 60 7.66 1.32 -6.61
CA GLY A 60 8.77 1.40 -5.66
C GLY A 60 9.20 0.04 -5.12
N ALA A 61 9.03 -1.03 -5.89
CA ALA A 61 9.59 -2.33 -5.56
C ALA A 61 11.11 -2.32 -5.74
N SER A 62 11.85 -2.73 -4.71
CA SER A 62 13.32 -2.84 -4.75
C SER A 62 13.81 -4.27 -5.04
N GLN A 63 12.94 -5.27 -4.93
CA GLN A 63 13.23 -6.68 -5.14
C GLN A 63 12.16 -7.33 -6.03
N GLU A 64 12.56 -8.27 -6.88
CA GLU A 64 11.66 -8.96 -7.80
C GLU A 64 10.87 -10.09 -7.15
N HIS A 65 11.40 -10.68 -6.07
CA HIS A 65 10.76 -11.77 -5.34
C HIS A 65 9.66 -11.23 -4.42
N ARG A 66 8.46 -11.84 -4.52
CA ARG A 66 7.27 -11.49 -3.77
C ARG A 66 7.49 -11.40 -2.26
N HIS A 67 7.39 -10.19 -1.75
CA HIS A 67 7.48 -9.87 -0.34
C HIS A 67 6.46 -8.82 0.08
N PHE A 68 5.97 -8.97 1.30
CA PHE A 68 5.01 -8.10 1.96
C PHE A 68 5.70 -7.45 3.15
N GLN A 69 5.50 -6.15 3.31
CA GLN A 69 6.15 -5.35 4.33
C GLN A 69 5.15 -5.06 5.44
N PHE A 70 5.54 -5.25 6.68
CA PHE A 70 4.71 -5.02 7.85
C PHE A 70 5.40 -4.07 8.80
N MET A 71 4.65 -3.06 9.23
CA MET A 71 5.12 -2.01 10.12
C MET A 71 3.96 -1.54 10.99
N ASP A 72 4.26 -1.00 12.17
CA ASP A 72 3.27 -0.27 12.94
C ASP A 72 3.17 1.16 12.41
N VAL A 73 1.95 1.72 12.42
CA VAL A 73 1.77 3.14 12.15
C VAL A 73 2.56 3.94 13.21
N PRO A 74 3.49 4.84 12.81
CA PRO A 74 4.21 5.66 13.75
C PRO A 74 3.24 6.57 14.53
N ASP A 75 3.62 7.00 15.73
CA ASP A 75 2.85 8.01 16.45
C ASP A 75 3.00 9.37 15.76
N LEU A 76 2.06 9.67 14.87
CA LEU A 76 2.01 10.92 14.12
C LEU A 76 1.29 12.05 14.88
N GLY A 77 0.76 11.78 16.09
CA GLY A 77 -0.15 12.68 16.79
C GLY A 77 -1.50 12.90 16.07
N GLN A 78 -1.75 12.19 14.98
CA GLN A 78 -2.96 12.27 14.15
C GLN A 78 -3.23 10.94 13.41
N PRO A 79 -4.50 10.66 13.04
CA PRO A 79 -4.82 9.50 12.21
C PRO A 79 -4.13 9.56 10.85
N VAL A 80 -3.87 8.39 10.27
CA VAL A 80 -3.36 8.31 8.89
C VAL A 80 -4.46 8.66 7.90
N TRP A 81 -4.11 9.16 6.72
CA TRP A 81 -5.11 9.67 5.77
C TRP A 81 -6.18 8.64 5.33
N PRO A 82 -5.91 7.31 5.23
CA PRO A 82 -6.97 6.35 4.93
C PRO A 82 -8.00 6.20 6.06
N ASP A 83 -7.64 6.51 7.31
CA ASP A 83 -8.57 6.45 8.44
C ASP A 83 -9.75 7.42 8.24
N ALA A 84 -9.53 8.56 7.58
CA ALA A 84 -10.59 9.51 7.27
C ALA A 84 -11.61 8.95 6.26
N ILE A 85 -11.15 8.18 5.27
CA ILE A 85 -12.00 7.52 4.27
C ILE A 85 -12.83 6.43 4.95
N TYR A 86 -12.17 5.56 5.73
CA TYR A 86 -12.83 4.48 6.45
C TYR A 86 -13.87 5.01 7.44
N LYS A 87 -13.53 6.01 8.26
CA LYS A 87 -14.46 6.61 9.24
C LYS A 87 -15.69 7.25 8.60
N ALA A 88 -15.57 7.76 7.37
CA ALA A 88 -16.70 8.35 6.65
C ALA A 88 -17.79 7.31 6.34
N ASN A 89 -17.42 6.04 6.06
CA ASN A 89 -18.38 4.95 5.89
C ASN A 89 -17.74 3.57 6.16
N PRO A 90 -17.67 3.12 7.43
CA PRO A 90 -17.00 1.86 7.80
C PRO A 90 -17.75 0.60 7.35
N LYS A 91 -18.93 0.76 6.73
CA LYS A 91 -19.77 -0.32 6.20
C LYS A 91 -19.96 -0.23 4.69
N ALA A 92 -19.12 0.56 4.01
CA ALA A 92 -19.19 0.70 2.56
C ALA A 92 -19.03 -0.66 1.86
N THR A 93 -19.88 -0.91 0.87
CA THR A 93 -19.83 -2.08 -0.01
C THR A 93 -19.31 -1.73 -1.40
N THR A 94 -19.01 -0.45 -1.64
CA THR A 94 -18.44 0.09 -2.87
C THR A 94 -17.15 0.83 -2.56
N PRO A 95 -16.12 0.79 -3.44
CA PRO A 95 -14.85 1.45 -3.19
C PRO A 95 -15.01 2.94 -2.88
N GLN A 96 -14.23 3.40 -1.91
CA GLN A 96 -14.21 4.78 -1.45
C GLN A 96 -12.86 5.45 -1.72
N SER A 97 -12.90 6.77 -1.91
CA SER A 97 -11.71 7.61 -2.09
C SER A 97 -11.84 8.87 -1.24
N HIS A 98 -10.72 9.50 -0.91
CA HIS A 98 -10.66 10.79 -0.26
C HIS A 98 -11.02 11.90 -1.26
N PRO A 99 -12.03 12.74 -0.98
CA PRO A 99 -12.58 13.69 -1.96
C PRO A 99 -11.59 14.80 -2.37
N ASN A 100 -10.60 15.09 -1.53
CA ASN A 100 -9.63 16.15 -1.77
C ASN A 100 -8.27 15.65 -2.27
N LEU A 101 -8.10 14.33 -2.50
CA LEU A 101 -6.85 13.80 -3.04
C LEU A 101 -7.00 13.59 -4.55
N PRO A 102 -6.20 14.28 -5.37
CA PRO A 102 -6.29 14.28 -6.84
C PRO A 102 -5.59 13.06 -7.46
N VAL A 103 -5.85 11.88 -6.91
CA VAL A 103 -5.25 10.62 -7.34
C VAL A 103 -6.26 9.49 -7.15
N ALA A 104 -6.36 8.58 -8.10
CA ALA A 104 -7.20 7.41 -8.03
C ALA A 104 -6.66 6.41 -7.00
N HIS A 105 -7.42 6.24 -5.92
CA HIS A 105 -7.15 5.26 -4.86
C HIS A 105 -8.48 4.72 -4.33
N PHE A 106 -8.50 3.46 -3.95
CA PHE A 106 -9.74 2.73 -3.71
C PHE A 106 -9.63 1.95 -2.41
N LEU A 107 -10.40 2.37 -1.40
CA LEU A 107 -10.49 1.75 -0.09
C LEU A 107 -11.79 0.96 0.03
N LEU A 108 -11.71 -0.24 0.60
CA LEU A 108 -12.87 -0.99 1.07
C LEU A 108 -12.68 -1.46 2.52
N PRO A 109 -13.70 -1.31 3.38
CA PRO A 109 -13.77 -2.01 4.65
C PRO A 109 -13.72 -3.53 4.47
N ILE A 110 -13.04 -4.22 5.38
CA ILE A 110 -13.04 -5.69 5.47
C ILE A 110 -14.28 -6.08 6.28
N LEU A 111 -15.39 -6.35 5.59
CA LEU A 111 -16.66 -6.77 6.21
C LEU A 111 -16.77 -8.28 6.40
N ASP A 112 -16.03 -9.04 5.59
CA ASP A 112 -15.94 -10.49 5.62
C ASP A 112 -14.47 -10.88 5.54
N SER A 113 -13.94 -11.41 6.64
CA SER A 113 -12.54 -11.83 6.78
C SER A 113 -12.28 -13.26 6.30
N SER A 114 -13.29 -13.94 5.74
CA SER A 114 -13.07 -15.19 5.01
C SER A 114 -12.18 -14.98 3.79
N LYS A 115 -11.55 -16.05 3.30
CA LYS A 115 -10.75 -16.01 2.08
C LYS A 115 -11.57 -15.46 0.90
N GLU A 116 -12.81 -15.91 0.75
CA GLU A 116 -13.72 -15.50 -0.31
C GLU A 116 -14.08 -14.01 -0.17
N GLY A 117 -14.33 -13.55 1.05
CA GLY A 117 -14.62 -12.14 1.35
C GLY A 117 -13.44 -11.22 1.01
N LEU A 118 -12.23 -11.59 1.44
CA LEU A 118 -11.00 -10.85 1.16
C LEU A 118 -10.70 -10.78 -0.34
N VAL A 119 -10.82 -11.91 -1.05
CA VAL A 119 -10.62 -11.96 -2.51
C VAL A 119 -11.64 -11.08 -3.22
N LYS A 120 -12.93 -11.16 -2.85
CA LYS A 120 -13.98 -10.35 -3.45
C LYS A 120 -13.74 -8.85 -3.25
N ALA A 121 -13.35 -8.43 -2.05
CA ALA A 121 -13.01 -7.04 -1.75
C ALA A 121 -11.79 -6.58 -2.58
N TYR A 122 -10.73 -7.39 -2.61
CA TYR A 122 -9.53 -7.09 -3.40
C TYR A 122 -9.84 -6.96 -4.89
N ASP A 123 -10.54 -7.93 -5.49
CA ASP A 123 -10.91 -7.91 -6.91
C ASP A 123 -11.73 -6.66 -7.27
N THR A 124 -12.56 -6.19 -6.33
CA THR A 124 -13.37 -4.99 -6.52
C THR A 124 -12.50 -3.75 -6.64
N ILE A 125 -11.58 -3.52 -5.69
CA ILE A 125 -10.69 -2.36 -5.74
C ILE A 125 -9.62 -2.47 -6.84
N TYR A 126 -9.16 -3.69 -7.16
CA TYR A 126 -8.18 -3.94 -8.21
C TYR A 126 -8.74 -3.59 -9.59
N LYS A 127 -10.01 -3.92 -9.86
CA LYS A 127 -10.71 -3.52 -11.10
C LYS A 127 -10.83 -2.01 -11.23
N GLU A 128 -11.09 -1.28 -10.14
CA GLU A 128 -11.12 0.18 -10.18
C GLU A 128 -9.72 0.78 -10.43
N ALA A 129 -8.68 0.21 -9.83
CA ALA A 129 -7.29 0.60 -10.10
C ALA A 129 -6.90 0.40 -11.57
N GLN A 130 -7.31 -0.72 -12.17
CA GLN A 130 -7.14 -1.01 -13.60
C GLN A 130 -7.87 -0.01 -14.50
N LYS A 131 -9.12 0.36 -14.16
CA LYS A 131 -9.86 1.39 -14.88
C LYS A 131 -9.17 2.75 -14.83
N ALA A 132 -8.70 3.16 -13.65
CA ALA A 132 -7.98 4.42 -13.47
C ALA A 132 -6.69 4.47 -14.31
N ALA A 133 -5.92 3.38 -14.31
CA ALA A 133 -4.70 3.23 -15.12
C ALA A 133 -4.98 2.96 -16.61
N LYS A 134 -6.24 2.80 -17.00
CA LYS A 134 -6.67 2.49 -18.38
C LYS A 134 -5.97 1.26 -18.96
N THR A 135 -5.77 0.23 -18.14
CA THR A 135 -5.09 -1.01 -18.52
C THR A 135 -5.76 -2.22 -17.90
N THR A 136 -5.66 -3.36 -18.56
CA THR A 136 -6.02 -4.68 -18.02
C THR A 136 -4.78 -5.55 -17.81
N ASP A 137 -3.58 -4.99 -17.98
CA ASP A 137 -2.33 -5.71 -17.75
C ASP A 137 -2.24 -6.14 -16.29
N GLU A 138 -1.97 -7.42 -16.07
CA GLU A 138 -1.73 -7.96 -14.73
C GLU A 138 -0.45 -7.40 -14.11
N LYS A 139 0.48 -6.88 -14.93
CA LYS A 139 1.70 -6.20 -14.49
C LYS A 139 1.51 -4.72 -14.16
N MET A 140 0.27 -4.21 -14.16
CA MET A 140 -0.02 -2.84 -13.75
C MET A 140 0.65 -2.54 -12.40
N PRO A 141 1.51 -1.51 -12.31
CA PRO A 141 2.12 -1.13 -11.04
C PRO A 141 1.06 -0.62 -10.05
N PHE A 142 1.12 -1.08 -8.81
CA PHE A 142 0.23 -0.59 -7.75
C PHE A 142 0.89 -0.65 -6.37
N ASN A 143 0.45 0.19 -5.44
CA ASN A 143 0.64 -0.07 -4.02
C ASN A 143 -0.66 -0.59 -3.42
N PHE A 144 -0.53 -1.62 -2.59
CA PHE A 144 -1.62 -2.21 -1.84
C PHE A 144 -1.32 -2.06 -0.35
N LEU A 145 -2.32 -1.66 0.44
CA LEU A 145 -2.29 -1.50 1.88
C LEU A 145 -3.38 -2.37 2.48
N MET A 146 -3.07 -3.06 3.57
CA MET A 146 -4.04 -3.76 4.40
C MET A 146 -3.83 -3.37 5.85
N MET A 147 -4.91 -2.99 6.52
CA MET A 147 -5.01 -2.86 7.98
C MET A 147 -6.03 -3.88 8.49
N LYS A 148 -6.27 -3.92 9.80
CA LYS A 148 -7.26 -4.84 10.40
C LYS A 148 -8.66 -4.61 9.84
N GLU A 149 -9.02 -3.35 9.57
CA GLU A 149 -10.40 -2.94 9.27
C GLU A 149 -10.66 -2.70 7.79
N TYR A 150 -9.63 -2.49 6.97
CA TYR A 150 -9.77 -2.12 5.58
C TYR A 150 -8.57 -2.51 4.72
N MET A 151 -8.80 -2.56 3.42
CA MET A 151 -7.75 -2.62 2.41
C MET A 151 -7.88 -1.45 1.45
N MET A 152 -6.75 -1.01 0.90
CA MET A 152 -6.69 0.08 -0.06
C MET A 152 -5.70 -0.23 -1.16
N ILE A 153 -6.00 0.21 -2.37
CA ILE A 153 -5.10 0.10 -3.52
C ILE A 153 -4.98 1.44 -4.24
N MET A 154 -3.82 1.69 -4.81
CA MET A 154 -3.54 2.83 -5.68
C MET A 154 -2.68 2.35 -6.85
N SER A 155 -3.15 2.51 -8.08
CA SER A 155 -2.33 2.27 -9.27
C SER A 155 -1.26 3.35 -9.40
N ARG A 156 -0.08 2.96 -9.88
CA ARG A 156 1.12 3.79 -9.92
C ARG A 156 1.53 4.07 -11.36
N ALA A 157 1.74 5.35 -11.64
CA ALA A 157 2.22 5.82 -12.94
C ALA A 157 3.75 5.97 -12.97
N ASN A 158 4.36 6.34 -11.84
CA ASN A 158 5.81 6.54 -11.68
C ASN A 158 6.26 6.10 -10.29
N ASN A 159 7.48 5.56 -10.17
CA ASN A 159 8.08 5.25 -8.85
C ASN A 159 8.54 6.47 -8.07
N SER A 160 8.73 7.62 -8.72
CA SER A 160 9.22 8.84 -8.13
C SER A 160 8.58 10.08 -8.74
N TRP A 161 8.67 11.22 -8.04
CA TRP A 161 8.42 12.55 -8.60
C TRP A 161 9.72 13.33 -8.83
N HIS A 162 10.83 12.82 -8.29
CA HIS A 162 12.17 13.39 -8.35
C HIS A 162 13.16 12.25 -8.60
N GLU A 163 14.15 12.47 -9.46
CA GLU A 163 15.08 11.42 -9.92
C GLU A 163 15.80 10.69 -8.77
N ASP A 164 16.15 11.42 -7.71
CA ASP A 164 16.84 10.86 -6.54
C ASP A 164 15.94 10.37 -5.40
N ILE A 165 14.61 10.43 -5.54
CA ILE A 165 13.70 10.10 -4.41
C ILE A 165 12.63 9.09 -4.82
N GLY A 166 12.86 7.83 -4.48
CA GLY A 166 11.89 6.75 -4.66
C GLY A 166 10.74 6.82 -3.66
N ILE A 167 9.52 6.52 -4.13
CA ILE A 167 8.32 6.41 -3.30
C ILE A 167 7.79 4.97 -3.31
N GLY A 168 8.00 4.27 -2.19
CA GLY A 168 7.37 2.97 -1.88
C GLY A 168 6.07 3.13 -1.07
N GLY A 169 5.43 2.02 -0.68
CA GLY A 169 4.08 2.02 -0.11
C GLY A 169 3.85 2.73 1.24
N THR A 170 4.89 3.25 1.92
CA THR A 170 4.72 3.98 3.19
C THR A 170 3.91 5.27 3.03
N PHE A 171 3.87 5.87 1.83
CA PHE A 171 3.03 7.06 1.60
C PHE A 171 1.55 6.75 1.79
N MET A 172 1.13 5.48 1.67
CA MET A 172 -0.26 5.07 1.87
C MET A 172 -0.72 5.29 3.30
N VAL A 173 0.20 5.43 4.26
CA VAL A 173 -0.09 5.85 5.64
C VAL A 173 0.40 7.29 5.93
N GLY A 174 0.75 8.05 4.90
CA GLY A 174 1.18 9.45 5.02
C GLY A 174 2.66 9.64 5.34
N SER A 175 3.48 8.58 5.26
CA SER A 175 4.91 8.64 5.55
C SER A 175 5.77 8.59 4.28
N ILE A 176 6.62 9.59 4.09
CA ILE A 176 7.62 9.64 3.01
C ILE A 176 9.02 9.60 3.66
N PRO A 177 9.72 8.47 3.61
CA PRO A 177 11.09 8.40 4.10
C PRO A 177 12.01 9.23 3.21
N VAL A 178 12.92 9.98 3.83
CA VAL A 178 13.92 10.79 3.14
C VAL A 178 15.29 10.36 3.65
N GLU A 179 16.05 9.67 2.81
CA GLU A 179 17.38 9.15 3.19
C GLU A 179 18.41 10.26 3.31
N ASP A 180 18.45 11.17 2.34
CA ASP A 180 19.38 12.30 2.33
C ASP A 180 18.69 13.57 2.84
N PRO A 181 19.12 14.14 3.99
CA PRO A 181 18.53 15.34 4.57
C PRO A 181 18.44 16.54 3.60
N LYS A 182 19.29 16.60 2.56
CA LYS A 182 19.22 17.67 1.55
C LYS A 182 17.89 17.69 0.78
N PHE A 183 17.21 16.54 0.69
CA PHE A 183 15.93 16.43 -0.01
C PHE A 183 14.72 16.74 0.89
N LEU A 184 14.92 16.96 2.19
CA LEU A 184 13.81 17.25 3.10
C LEU A 184 13.06 18.52 2.70
N ASP A 185 13.78 19.57 2.34
CA ASP A 185 13.16 20.83 1.91
C ASP A 185 12.48 20.71 0.54
N VAL A 186 12.99 19.83 -0.33
CA VAL A 186 12.36 19.50 -1.62
C VAL A 186 11.01 18.81 -1.40
N VAL A 187 10.95 17.81 -0.50
CA VAL A 187 9.71 17.12 -0.13
C VAL A 187 8.69 18.11 0.48
N LYS A 188 9.13 18.94 1.43
CA LYS A 188 8.27 19.92 2.11
C LYS A 188 7.71 20.96 1.14
N SER A 189 8.55 21.51 0.26
CA SER A 189 8.13 22.52 -0.72
C SER A 189 7.23 21.95 -1.83
N THR A 190 7.47 20.72 -2.26
CA THR A 190 6.58 20.02 -3.21
C THR A 190 5.21 19.75 -2.57
N GLY A 191 5.23 19.22 -1.35
CA GLY A 191 4.03 18.87 -0.59
C GLY A 191 3.40 17.55 -1.04
N PHE A 192 2.80 16.84 -0.07
CA PHE A 192 2.27 15.49 -0.21
C PHE A 192 1.30 15.33 -1.40
N VAL A 193 0.35 16.25 -1.55
CA VAL A 193 -0.67 16.20 -2.61
C VAL A 193 -0.04 16.24 -4.00
N LYS A 194 0.94 17.12 -4.24
CA LYS A 194 1.60 17.19 -5.54
C LYS A 194 2.44 15.95 -5.81
N ILE A 195 3.09 15.38 -4.79
CA ILE A 195 3.83 14.12 -4.93
C ILE A 195 2.88 13.01 -5.38
N LEU A 196 1.70 12.87 -4.75
CA LEU A 196 0.69 11.89 -5.14
C LEU A 196 0.24 12.03 -6.59
N GLN A 197 0.04 13.26 -7.08
CA GLN A 197 -0.33 13.52 -8.48
C GLN A 197 0.72 13.05 -9.48
N HIS A 198 2.01 13.11 -9.13
CA HIS A 198 3.09 12.68 -10.02
C HIS A 198 3.20 11.15 -10.08
N ILE A 199 2.97 10.47 -8.97
CA ILE A 199 3.22 9.03 -8.86
C ILE A 199 1.99 8.17 -9.19
N GLY A 200 0.79 8.76 -9.28
CA GLY A 200 -0.47 8.06 -9.50
C GLY A 200 -1.24 8.56 -10.72
N PHE A 201 -2.37 7.90 -10.97
CA PHE A 201 -3.34 8.31 -11.99
C PHE A 201 -4.39 9.24 -11.38
N PRO A 202 -4.97 10.19 -12.15
CA PRO A 202 -6.05 11.06 -11.66
C PRO A 202 -7.34 10.28 -11.36
#